data_AF-A0A6P3YX49-F1
#
_entry.id   AF-A0A6P3YX49-F1
#
_cell.length_a   1.000
_cell.length_b   1.000
_cell.length_c   1.000
_cell.angle_alpha   90.00
_cell.angle_beta   90.00
_cell.angle_gamma   90.00
#
_symmetry.space_group_name_H-M   'P 1'
#
loop_
_entity.id
_entity.type
_entity.pdbx_description
1 polymer ?
#
loop_
_entity_poly.entity_id
_entity_poly.type
_entity_poly.pdbx_seq_one_letter_code
_entity_poly.pdbx_strand_id
1 'polypeptide(L)'
;MSDIDIVEKAVNSLGKGFDLTSDFRLQYCKGKERLIKLNDDHKRELQVPGFGSIRDVSTDIKCDKGDRIRYQSDILNFNQMSDFFNQKSSVTGKIPSGLFNALFVFQSGSWAIDAAEVKNLGLDGHFIILFNVHIDRYPLILSDQVRDSVPSSWNPCALAR
;
A
#
# COMPACT_ATOMS: atom_id res chain seq x y z
N MET A 1 15.04 9.54 -13.37
CA MET A 1 15.08 8.97 -12.01
C MET A 1 16.07 7.83 -12.08
N SER A 2 17.15 7.91 -11.31
CA SER A 2 18.17 6.86 -11.29
C SER A 2 17.62 5.57 -10.66
N ASP A 3 18.28 4.44 -10.89
CA ASP A 3 17.94 3.17 -10.22
C ASP A 3 17.98 3.32 -8.69
N ILE A 4 18.95 4.09 -8.18
CA ILE A 4 19.09 4.42 -6.76
C ILE A 4 17.89 5.24 -6.27
N ASP A 5 17.45 6.25 -7.03
CA ASP A 5 16.31 7.10 -6.66
C ASP A 5 15.02 6.27 -6.50
N ILE A 6 14.84 5.24 -7.34
CA ILE A 6 13.67 4.33 -7.28
C ILE A 6 13.69 3.54 -5.96
N VAL A 7 14.84 2.97 -5.60
CA VAL A 7 15.01 2.20 -4.38
C VAL A 7 14.83 3.08 -3.15
N GLU A 8 15.47 4.25 -3.12
CA GLU A 8 15.34 5.20 -2.02
C GLU A 8 13.88 5.63 -1.83
N LYS A 9 13.16 5.92 -2.93
CA LYS A 9 11.74 6.25 -2.86
C LYS A 9 10.91 5.11 -2.28
N ALA A 10 11.18 3.87 -2.67
CA ALA A 10 10.48 2.70 -2.12
C ALA A 10 10.77 2.53 -0.61
N VAL A 11 12.03 2.57 -0.20
CA VAL A 11 12.44 2.46 1.22
C VAL A 11 11.89 3.61 2.06
N ASN A 12 11.85 4.83 1.51
CA ASN A 12 11.32 6.01 2.18
C ASN A 12 9.78 6.03 2.28
N SER A 13 9.10 5.18 1.53
CA SER A 13 7.64 5.01 1.63
C SER A 13 7.20 4.05 2.74
N LEU A 14 8.08 3.13 3.16
CA LEU A 14 7.75 2.14 4.17
C LEU A 14 7.39 2.81 5.50
N GLY A 15 6.29 2.36 6.10
CA GLY A 15 5.80 2.85 7.39
C GLY A 15 5.03 4.17 7.31
N LYS A 16 4.83 4.74 6.12
CA LYS A 16 3.96 5.90 5.90
C LYS A 16 2.49 5.50 5.73
N GLY A 17 1.59 6.46 5.91
CA GLY A 17 0.17 6.27 5.64
C GLY A 17 -0.15 6.33 4.15
N PHE A 18 -1.34 5.89 3.78
CA PHE A 18 -1.93 6.09 2.46
C PHE A 18 -3.45 6.20 2.60
N ASP A 19 -4.10 6.73 1.56
CA ASP A 19 -5.56 6.84 1.50
C ASP A 19 -6.11 5.61 0.78
N LEU A 20 -6.94 4.83 1.49
CA LEU A 20 -7.51 3.59 0.97
C LEU A 20 -8.43 3.81 -0.25
N THR A 21 -8.99 5.01 -0.39
CA THR A 21 -9.84 5.41 -1.52
C THR A 21 -9.03 5.89 -2.72
N SER A 22 -7.72 6.06 -2.57
CA SER A 22 -6.76 6.35 -3.64
C SER A 22 -6.09 5.07 -4.17
N ASP A 23 -5.44 5.18 -5.32
CA ASP A 23 -4.55 4.13 -5.83
C ASP A 23 -3.35 3.93 -4.89
N PHE A 24 -2.82 2.70 -4.81
CA PHE A 24 -1.74 2.33 -3.89
C PHE A 24 -0.32 2.53 -4.45
N ARG A 25 -0.18 3.05 -5.68
CA ARG A 25 1.13 3.44 -6.22
C ARG A 25 1.85 4.40 -5.27
N LEU A 26 3.17 4.27 -5.20
CA LEU A 26 4.05 5.04 -4.29
C LEU A 26 3.83 6.57 -4.31
N GLN A 27 3.35 7.13 -5.42
CA GLN A 27 3.05 8.57 -5.53
C GLN A 27 1.87 9.03 -4.67
N TYR A 28 1.00 8.12 -4.24
CA TYR A 28 -0.15 8.42 -3.38
C TYR A 28 0.13 8.20 -1.89
N CYS A 29 1.36 7.78 -1.56
CA CYS A 29 1.84 7.69 -0.19
C CYS A 29 1.70 9.05 0.52
N LYS A 30 1.15 9.03 1.74
CA LYS A 30 0.80 10.22 2.53
C LYS A 30 1.81 10.43 3.66
N GLY A 31 1.95 11.69 4.05
CA GLY A 31 2.80 12.09 5.16
C GLY A 31 4.25 12.34 4.74
N LYS A 32 4.85 13.35 5.36
CA LYS A 32 6.27 13.64 5.22
C LYS A 32 7.10 12.59 5.96
N GLU A 33 6.63 12.22 7.15
CA GLU A 33 7.28 11.29 8.08
C GLU A 33 6.59 9.92 8.12
N ARG A 34 7.29 8.93 8.67
CA ARG A 34 6.74 7.58 8.89
C ARG A 34 5.84 7.58 10.12
N LEU A 35 4.73 6.86 10.05
CA LEU A 35 3.85 6.55 11.18
C LEU A 35 4.43 5.42 12.04
N ILE A 36 5.21 4.53 11.42
CA ILE A 36 5.90 3.43 12.10
C ILE A 36 7.32 3.86 12.48
N LYS A 37 7.69 3.65 13.75
CA LYS A 37 9.04 3.83 14.25
C LYS A 37 9.93 2.65 13.84
N LEU A 38 11.04 2.97 13.17
CA LEU A 38 12.09 2.03 12.80
C LEU A 38 13.31 2.22 13.71
N ASN A 39 14.21 1.24 13.73
CA ASN A 39 15.49 1.34 14.43
C ASN A 39 16.47 2.13 13.56
N ASP A 40 16.43 3.46 13.70
CA ASP A 40 17.30 4.36 12.96
C ASP A 40 18.70 4.49 13.58
N ASP A 41 18.90 3.98 14.81
CA ASP A 41 20.21 3.94 15.46
C ASP A 41 21.14 2.88 14.81
N HIS A 42 20.54 1.85 14.21
CA HIS A 42 21.26 0.75 13.57
C HIS A 42 20.96 0.73 12.08
N LYS A 43 21.85 1.35 11.31
CA LYS A 43 21.78 1.45 9.86
C LYS A 43 22.80 0.54 9.19
N ARG A 44 22.46 0.07 7.99
CA ARG A 44 23.30 -0.79 7.17
C ARG A 44 23.17 -0.44 5.70
N GLU A 45 24.11 -0.98 4.92
CA GLU A 45 23.94 -1.09 3.49
C GLU A 45 22.95 -2.21 3.16
N LEU A 46 21.95 -1.90 2.32
CA LEU A 46 20.94 -2.81 1.82
C LEU A 46 21.25 -3.15 0.37
N GLN A 47 21.46 -4.44 0.09
CA GLN A 47 21.60 -4.95 -1.27
C GLN A 47 20.23 -5.14 -1.91
N VAL A 48 20.06 -4.64 -3.13
CA VAL A 48 18.80 -4.68 -3.88
C VAL A 48 19.00 -5.41 -5.20
N PRO A 49 18.35 -6.58 -5.40
CA PRO A 49 18.53 -7.38 -6.60
C PRO A 49 18.26 -6.59 -7.89
N GLY A 50 19.30 -6.44 -8.72
CA GLY A 50 19.22 -5.71 -10.00
C GLY A 50 19.39 -4.18 -9.91
N PHE A 51 19.51 -3.61 -8.70
CA PHE A 51 19.62 -2.15 -8.49
C PHE A 51 20.88 -1.74 -7.72
N GLY A 52 21.73 -2.69 -7.34
CA GLY A 52 22.95 -2.44 -6.57
C GLY A 52 22.66 -2.30 -5.08
N SER A 53 23.34 -1.38 -4.40
CA SER A 53 23.23 -1.18 -2.97
C SER A 53 22.92 0.25 -2.58
N ILE A 54 22.18 0.42 -1.49
CA ILE A 54 21.92 1.72 -0.88
C ILE A 54 22.38 1.71 0.58
N ARG A 55 22.91 2.84 1.05
CA ARG A 55 23.45 2.99 2.40
C ARG A 55 22.41 3.57 3.35
N ASP A 56 22.76 3.58 4.63
CA ASP A 56 21.99 4.25 5.69
C ASP A 56 20.54 3.78 5.85
N VAL A 57 20.26 2.51 5.55
CA VAL A 57 18.94 1.89 5.69
C VAL A 57 18.81 1.25 7.06
N SER A 58 17.68 1.47 7.75
CA SER A 58 17.39 0.79 9.01
C SER A 58 17.48 -0.74 8.87
N THR A 59 18.05 -1.39 9.88
CA THR A 59 18.12 -2.85 9.97
C THR A 59 16.75 -3.55 9.99
N ASP A 60 15.70 -2.82 10.35
CA ASP A 60 14.29 -3.28 10.32
C ASP A 60 13.72 -3.38 8.90
N ILE A 61 14.46 -2.96 7.87
CA ILE A 61 14.03 -3.05 6.48
C ILE A 61 14.77 -4.20 5.80
N LYS A 62 13.99 -5.06 5.15
CA LYS A 62 14.48 -6.14 4.29
C LYS A 62 14.09 -5.90 2.84
N CYS A 63 14.89 -6.49 1.96
CA CYS A 63 14.63 -6.52 0.53
C CYS A 63 14.67 -7.97 0.07
N ASP A 64 13.59 -8.40 -0.57
CA ASP A 64 13.52 -9.66 -1.29
C ASP A 64 13.65 -9.43 -2.78
N LYS A 65 14.01 -10.50 -3.49
CA LYS A 65 13.94 -10.52 -4.95
C LYS A 65 12.52 -10.25 -5.42
N GLY A 66 12.42 -9.67 -6.60
CA GLY A 66 11.17 -9.56 -7.32
C GLY A 66 10.61 -10.92 -7.73
N ASP A 67 9.41 -10.89 -8.29
CA ASP A 67 8.74 -12.06 -8.83
C ASP A 67 7.99 -11.70 -10.11
N ARG A 68 7.70 -12.71 -10.92
CA ARG A 68 7.02 -12.57 -12.19
C ARG A 68 5.81 -13.47 -12.24
N ILE A 69 4.64 -12.87 -12.12
CA ILE A 69 3.39 -13.58 -11.89
C ILE A 69 2.40 -13.20 -12.99
N ARG A 70 1.84 -14.19 -13.68
CA ARG A 70 0.59 -14.00 -14.42
C ARG A 70 -0.55 -14.21 -13.45
N TYR A 71 -1.46 -13.24 -13.40
CA TYR A 71 -2.67 -13.34 -12.63
C TYR A 71 -3.87 -13.31 -13.58
N GLN A 72 -4.75 -14.29 -13.44
CA GLN A 72 -6.01 -14.37 -14.15
C GLN A 72 -7.13 -14.64 -13.15
N SER A 73 -8.18 -13.85 -13.18
CA SER A 73 -9.41 -14.08 -12.40
C SER A 73 -10.44 -14.84 -13.22
N ASP A 74 -11.46 -15.36 -12.53
CA ASP A 74 -12.75 -15.67 -13.16
C ASP A 74 -13.45 -14.39 -13.62
N ILE A 75 -14.58 -14.56 -14.32
CA ILE A 75 -15.51 -13.47 -14.61
C ILE A 75 -16.42 -13.27 -13.41
N LEU A 76 -16.21 -12.15 -12.71
CA LEU A 76 -16.85 -11.85 -11.43
C LEU A 76 -17.80 -10.66 -11.57
N ASN A 77 -18.86 -10.60 -10.77
CA ASN A 77 -19.63 -9.37 -10.65
C ASN A 77 -18.82 -8.27 -9.91
N PHE A 78 -19.33 -7.04 -9.93
CA PHE A 78 -18.64 -5.90 -9.33
C PHE A 78 -18.23 -6.13 -7.87
N ASN A 79 -19.15 -6.61 -7.02
CA ASN A 79 -18.89 -6.81 -5.59
C ASN A 79 -17.84 -7.90 -5.36
N GLN A 80 -17.93 -9.01 -6.09
CA GLN A 80 -16.96 -10.10 -5.99
C GLN A 80 -15.55 -9.66 -6.40
N MET A 81 -15.43 -8.89 -7.49
CA MET A 81 -14.14 -8.35 -7.90
C MET A 81 -13.61 -7.32 -6.90
N SER A 82 -14.46 -6.43 -6.39
CA SER A 82 -14.09 -5.49 -5.32
C SER A 82 -13.56 -6.20 -4.08
N ASP A 83 -14.28 -7.22 -3.60
CA ASP A 83 -13.88 -8.03 -2.44
C ASP A 83 -12.55 -8.74 -2.70
N PHE A 84 -12.32 -9.23 -3.92
CA PHE A 84 -11.04 -9.82 -4.33
C PHE A 84 -9.86 -8.84 -4.16
N PHE A 85 -10.02 -7.59 -4.60
CA PHE A 85 -9.00 -6.55 -4.44
C PHE A 85 -8.76 -6.16 -2.98
N ASN A 86 -9.82 -6.06 -2.19
CA ASN A 86 -9.72 -5.77 -0.76
C ASN A 86 -8.95 -6.87 -0.02
N GLN A 87 -9.26 -8.14 -0.28
CA GLN A 87 -8.56 -9.29 0.31
C GLN A 87 -7.08 -9.31 -0.08
N LYS A 88 -6.74 -9.05 -1.34
CA LYS A 88 -5.34 -8.92 -1.80
C LYS A 88 -4.58 -7.84 -1.05
N SER A 89 -5.28 -6.84 -0.53
CA SER A 89 -4.73 -5.73 0.24
C SER A 89 -4.82 -5.92 1.75
N SER A 90 -5.24 -7.11 2.21
CA SER A 90 -5.50 -7.41 3.63
C SER A 90 -6.52 -6.46 4.28
N VAL A 91 -7.46 -5.94 3.48
CA VAL A 91 -8.54 -5.06 3.92
C VAL A 91 -9.83 -5.88 4.02
N THR A 92 -10.51 -5.74 5.15
CA THR A 92 -11.84 -6.34 5.35
C THR A 92 -12.94 -5.36 4.94
N GLY A 93 -14.01 -5.87 4.33
CA GLY A 93 -15.20 -5.09 4.02
C GLY A 93 -15.54 -5.07 2.54
N LYS A 94 -16.72 -4.51 2.23
CA LYS A 94 -17.36 -4.54 0.90
C LYS A 94 -17.23 -3.24 0.11
N ILE A 95 -16.59 -2.22 0.69
CA ILE A 95 -16.40 -0.93 0.03
C ILE A 95 -15.22 -1.05 -0.94
N PRO A 96 -15.36 -0.71 -2.22
CA PRO A 96 -14.26 -0.84 -3.16
C PRO A 96 -13.09 0.07 -2.83
N SER A 97 -11.89 -0.49 -2.86
CA SER A 97 -10.65 0.27 -2.68
C SER A 97 -10.34 1.16 -3.90
N GLY A 98 -9.56 2.21 -3.67
CA GLY A 98 -9.09 3.08 -4.76
C GLY A 98 -8.20 2.34 -5.76
N LEU A 99 -7.47 1.30 -5.32
CA LEU A 99 -6.73 0.40 -6.21
C LEU A 99 -7.65 -0.30 -7.22
N PHE A 100 -8.76 -0.86 -6.76
CA PHE A 100 -9.77 -1.49 -7.64
C PHE A 100 -10.35 -0.47 -8.62
N ASN A 101 -10.75 0.71 -8.13
CA ASN A 101 -11.30 1.77 -8.96
C ASN A 101 -10.30 2.25 -10.02
N ALA A 102 -9.03 2.42 -9.64
CA ALA A 102 -7.98 2.84 -10.56
C ALA A 102 -7.70 1.80 -11.65
N LEU A 103 -7.72 0.50 -11.30
CA LEU A 103 -7.45 -0.57 -12.25
C LEU A 103 -8.52 -0.68 -13.34
N PHE A 104 -9.80 -0.58 -12.97
CA PHE A 104 -10.92 -0.64 -13.91
C PHE A 104 -11.36 0.73 -14.44
N VAL A 105 -10.64 1.79 -14.06
CA VAL A 105 -10.90 3.17 -14.50
C VAL A 105 -12.32 3.64 -14.14
N PHE A 106 -12.80 3.27 -12.95
CA PHE A 106 -14.07 3.77 -12.42
C PHE A 106 -13.90 5.23 -11.98
N GLN A 107 -14.66 6.12 -12.59
CA GLN A 107 -14.54 7.58 -12.44
C GLN A 107 -15.87 8.26 -12.07
N SER A 108 -16.93 7.48 -11.79
CA SER A 108 -18.26 8.04 -11.51
C SER A 108 -18.34 8.86 -10.22
N GLY A 109 -17.35 8.73 -9.33
CA GLY A 109 -17.39 9.29 -7.98
C GLY A 109 -18.36 8.59 -7.03
N SER A 110 -19.06 7.54 -7.50
CA SER A 110 -20.02 6.78 -6.73
C SER A 110 -19.95 5.30 -7.11
N TRP A 111 -19.36 4.49 -6.23
CA TRP A 111 -19.24 3.05 -6.46
C TRP A 111 -20.60 2.37 -6.71
N ALA A 112 -21.70 2.92 -6.20
CA ALA A 112 -23.04 2.39 -6.42
C ALA A 112 -23.51 2.56 -7.88
N ILE A 113 -23.11 3.65 -8.54
CA ILE A 113 -23.40 3.86 -9.96
C ILE A 113 -22.57 2.87 -10.80
N ASP A 114 -21.27 2.78 -10.53
CA ASP A 114 -20.39 1.84 -11.25
C ASP A 114 -20.88 0.39 -11.07
N ALA A 115 -21.30 0.01 -9.86
CA ALA A 115 -21.83 -1.32 -9.57
C ALA A 115 -23.14 -1.63 -10.30
N ALA A 116 -23.98 -0.63 -10.58
CA ALA A 116 -25.24 -0.81 -11.29
C ALA A 116 -25.03 -1.00 -12.81
N GLU A 117 -24.05 -0.29 -13.38
CA GLU A 117 -23.75 -0.34 -14.82
C GLU A 117 -22.88 -1.54 -15.21
N VAL A 118 -22.00 -1.98 -14.31
CA VAL A 118 -21.07 -3.07 -14.56
C VAL A 118 -21.74 -4.42 -14.36
N LYS A 119 -21.87 -5.18 -15.44
CA LYS A 119 -22.39 -6.56 -15.38
C LYS A 119 -21.37 -7.52 -14.79
N ASN A 120 -20.19 -7.59 -15.40
CA ASN A 120 -19.11 -8.48 -14.98
C ASN A 120 -17.75 -7.85 -15.29
N LEU A 121 -16.74 -8.29 -14.55
CA LEU A 121 -15.34 -7.88 -14.65
C LEU A 121 -14.46 -9.12 -14.72
N GLY A 122 -13.37 -8.99 -15.46
CA GLY A 122 -12.31 -9.99 -15.52
C GLY A 122 -10.96 -9.29 -15.49
N LEU A 123 -9.98 -9.93 -14.87
CA LEU A 123 -8.60 -9.48 -14.82
C LEU A 123 -7.72 -10.57 -15.41
N ASP A 124 -6.94 -10.22 -16.44
CA ASP A 124 -5.81 -11.03 -16.92
C ASP A 124 -4.63 -10.08 -17.10
N GLY A 125 -3.57 -10.30 -16.34
CA GLY A 125 -2.43 -9.40 -16.28
C GLY A 125 -1.14 -10.12 -15.93
N HIS A 126 -0.04 -9.62 -16.46
CA HIS A 126 1.29 -10.12 -16.16
C HIS A 126 2.06 -9.07 -15.34
N PHE A 127 2.35 -9.40 -14.09
CA PHE A 127 2.98 -8.51 -13.13
C PHE A 127 4.45 -8.86 -13.00
N ILE A 128 5.31 -7.87 -13.26
CA ILE A 128 6.76 -7.98 -13.10
C ILE A 128 7.14 -7.12 -11.90
N ILE A 129 7.34 -7.76 -10.75
CA ILE A 129 7.84 -7.11 -9.55
C ILE A 129 9.36 -7.17 -9.64
N LEU A 130 10.03 -6.01 -9.52
CA LEU A 130 11.48 -5.93 -9.66
C LEU A 130 12.20 -6.32 -8.36
N PHE A 131 11.68 -5.85 -7.24
CA PHE A 131 12.10 -6.19 -5.88
C PHE A 131 10.96 -5.89 -4.90
N ASN A 132 11.04 -6.45 -3.70
CA ASN A 132 10.09 -6.17 -2.62
C ASN A 132 10.85 -5.65 -1.40
N VAL A 133 10.59 -4.40 -0.99
CA VAL A 133 11.06 -3.90 0.30
C VAL A 133 9.92 -3.96 1.32
N HIS A 134 10.22 -4.41 2.53
CA HIS A 134 9.22 -4.52 3.59
C HIS A 134 9.86 -4.25 4.96
N ILE A 135 9.02 -3.86 5.92
CA ILE A 135 9.41 -3.72 7.32
C ILE A 135 9.38 -5.11 7.95
N ASP A 136 10.53 -5.59 8.39
CA ASP A 136 10.69 -6.83 9.15
C ASP A 136 10.97 -6.49 10.62
N ARG A 137 9.93 -6.00 11.29
CA ARG A 137 9.96 -5.65 12.71
C ARG A 137 8.70 -6.17 13.38
N TYR A 138 8.87 -6.87 14.49
CA TYR A 138 7.77 -7.25 15.35
C TYR A 138 8.10 -6.98 16.83
N PRO A 139 7.21 -6.30 17.58
CA PRO A 139 5.97 -5.67 17.11
C PRO A 139 6.25 -4.39 16.30
N LEU A 140 5.28 -4.01 15.45
CA LEU A 140 5.27 -2.66 14.85
C LEU A 140 4.97 -1.63 15.94
N ILE A 141 5.74 -0.54 15.96
CA ILE A 141 5.61 0.53 16.95
C ILE A 141 5.19 1.81 16.23
N LEU A 142 4.09 2.42 16.66
CA LEU A 142 3.65 3.73 16.16
C LEU A 142 4.53 4.85 16.73
N SER A 143 4.73 5.92 15.97
CA SER A 143 5.35 7.13 16.49
C SER A 143 4.50 7.74 17.61
N ASP A 144 5.15 8.40 18.57
CA ASP A 144 4.46 8.95 19.75
C ASP A 144 3.43 10.00 19.34
N GLN A 145 3.74 10.85 18.34
CA GLN A 145 2.78 11.79 17.76
C GLN A 145 1.49 11.11 17.28
N VAL A 146 1.59 9.96 16.60
CA VAL A 146 0.41 9.23 16.12
C VAL A 146 -0.35 8.64 17.29
N ARG A 147 0.34 8.06 18.27
CA ARG A 147 -0.29 7.50 19.48
C ARG A 147 -1.07 8.55 20.26
N ASP A 148 -0.51 9.75 20.39
CA ASP A 148 -1.12 10.87 21.12
C ASP A 148 -2.29 11.50 20.33
N SER A 149 -2.26 11.40 18.99
CA SER A 149 -3.32 11.92 18.12
C SER A 149 -4.54 11.00 18.03
N VAL A 150 -4.39 9.71 18.35
CA VAL A 150 -5.50 8.75 18.31
C VAL A 150 -6.29 8.85 19.61
N PRO A 151 -7.59 9.20 19.55
CA PRO A 151 -8.42 9.28 20.75
C PRO A 151 -8.54 7.89 21.41
N SER A 152 -8.54 7.86 22.74
CA SER A 152 -8.71 6.62 23.50
C SER A 152 -10.13 6.04 23.41
N SER A 153 -11.10 6.81 22.91
CA SER A 153 -12.49 6.37 22.71
C SER A 153 -13.11 7.02 21.47
N TRP A 154 -14.06 6.32 20.86
CA TRP A 154 -14.80 6.83 19.71
C TRP A 154 -15.98 7.69 20.18
N ASN A 155 -15.75 8.99 20.36
CA ASN A 155 -16.79 9.99 20.63
C ASN A 155 -16.96 10.92 19.42
N PRO A 156 -17.93 10.67 18.53
CA PRO A 156 -18.10 11.46 17.30
C PRO A 156 -18.21 12.96 17.53
N CYS A 157 -18.94 13.39 18.57
CA CYS A 157 -19.13 14.81 18.87
C CYS A 157 -17.84 15.51 19.34
N ALA A 158 -16.92 14.77 19.96
CA ALA A 158 -15.60 15.28 20.33
C ALA A 158 -14.63 15.29 19.15
N LEU A 159 -14.77 14.35 18.21
CA LEU A 159 -13.90 14.20 17.04
C LEU A 159 -14.25 15.10 15.85
N ALA A 160 -15.50 15.56 15.78
CA ALA A 160 -15.97 16.42 14.70
C ALA A 160 -15.66 17.92 14.90
N ARG A 161 -14.89 18.29 15.93
CA ARG A 161 -14.56 19.68 16.26
C ARG A 161 -13.20 20.10 15.75
#